data_AF-A0A534BFK6-F1
#
_entry.id   AF-A0A534BFK6-F1
#
_cell.length_a   1.000
_cell.length_b   1.000
_cell.length_c   1.000
_cell.angle_alpha   90.00
_cell.angle_beta   90.00
_cell.angle_gamma   90.00
#
_symmetry.space_group_name_H-M   'P 1'
#
loop_
_entity.id
_entity.type
_entity.pdbx_description
1 polymer ?
#
loop_
_entity_poly.entity_id
_entity_poly.type
_entity_poly.pdbx_seq_one_letter_code
_entity_poly.pdbx_strand_id
1 'polypeptide(L)' 'VEERTIDVHIRRLRKALEDFGYDRFVQTVRGSGYRFSARTE' A
#
# COMPACT_ATOMS: atom_id res chain seq x y z
N VAL A 1 -16.01 -14.82 6.64
CA VAL A 1 -15.43 -13.58 6.08
C VAL A 1 -14.31 -13.20 7.01
N GLU A 2 -13.07 -13.56 6.70
CA GLU A 2 -11.93 -13.17 7.53
C GLU A 2 -11.84 -11.65 7.59
N GLU A 3 -11.70 -11.10 8.79
CA GLU A 3 -11.28 -9.72 9.02
C GLU A 3 -10.05 -9.44 8.18
N ARG A 4 -10.22 -8.69 7.09
CA ARG A 4 -9.10 -8.30 6.26
C ARG A 4 -8.36 -7.21 7.01
N THR A 5 -7.32 -7.61 7.73
CA THR A 5 -6.41 -6.67 8.37
C THR A 5 -5.92 -5.66 7.34
N ILE A 6 -5.60 -4.44 7.79
CA ILE A 6 -5.17 -3.34 6.91
C ILE A 6 -3.99 -3.79 6.03
N ASP A 7 -3.08 -4.59 6.56
CA ASP A 7 -1.92 -5.12 5.85
C ASP A 7 -2.29 -6.00 4.66
N VAL A 8 -3.34 -6.85 4.79
CA VAL A 8 -3.84 -7.68 3.69
C VAL A 8 -4.39 -6.78 2.57
N HIS A 9 -5.12 -5.74 2.94
CA HIS A 9 -5.65 -4.78 1.97
C HIS A 9 -4.54 -4.00 1.26
N ILE A 10 -3.53 -3.54 2.00
CA ILE A 10 -2.41 -2.79 1.43
C ILE A 10 -1.57 -3.69 0.52
N ARG A 11 -1.34 -4.95 0.89
CA ARG A 11 -0.63 -5.91 0.03
C ARG A 11 -1.38 -6.14 -1.29
N ARG A 12 -2.70 -6.35 -1.23
CA ARG A 12 -3.52 -6.54 -2.44
C ARG A 12 -3.57 -5.29 -3.30
N LEU A 13 -3.69 -4.11 -2.69
CA LEU A 13 -3.67 -2.83 -3.39
C LEU A 13 -2.34 -2.63 -4.13
N ARG A 14 -1.20 -2.82 -3.46
CA ARG A 14 0.11 -2.71 -4.11
C ARG A 14 0.24 -3.69 -5.27
N LYS A 15 -0.20 -4.94 -5.10
CA LYS A 15 -0.17 -5.95 -6.17
C LYS A 15 -1.00 -5.54 -7.39
N ALA A 16 -2.18 -4.96 -7.19
CA ALA A 16 -3.02 -4.48 -8.29
C ALA A 16 -2.46 -3.22 -8.99
N LEU A 17 -1.63 -2.44 -8.31
CA LEU A 17 -1.01 -1.23 -8.86
C LEU A 17 0.35 -1.50 -9.53
N GLU A 18 0.99 -2.62 -9.22
CA GLU A 18 2.29 -3.04 -9.75
C GLU A 18 2.30 -3.10 -11.28
N ASP A 19 1.22 -3.60 -11.90
CA ASP A 19 1.06 -3.69 -13.36
C ASP A 19 1.10 -2.32 -14.05
N PHE A 20 0.84 -1.25 -13.30
CA PHE A 20 0.87 0.14 -13.78
C PHE A 20 2.10 0.91 -13.24
N GLY A 21 2.94 0.26 -12.45
CA GLY A 21 4.08 0.89 -11.75
C GLY A 21 3.67 1.89 -10.66
N TYR A 22 2.45 1.80 -10.11
CA TYR A 22 1.93 2.78 -9.14
C TYR A 22 1.97 2.31 -7.69
N ASP A 23 2.43 1.09 -7.44
CA ASP A 23 2.56 0.49 -6.11
C ASP A 23 3.43 1.34 -5.17
N ARG A 24 4.47 1.97 -5.72
CA ARG A 24 5.39 2.88 -5.02
C ARG A 24 4.73 4.09 -4.36
N PHE A 25 3.53 4.48 -4.81
CA PHE A 25 2.81 5.60 -4.21
C PHE A 25 2.17 5.25 -2.87
N VAL A 26 1.99 3.95 -2.57
CA VAL A 26 1.54 3.48 -1.27
C VAL A 26 2.76 3.19 -0.41
N GLN A 27 3.04 4.05 0.57
CA GLN A 27 4.24 4.00 1.40
C GLN A 27 3.94 3.50 2.81
N THR A 28 4.90 2.79 3.40
CA THR A 28 4.84 2.37 4.80
C THR A 28 5.50 3.45 5.66
N VAL A 29 4.76 3.98 6.63
CA VAL A 29 5.25 4.94 7.63
C VAL A 29 5.43 4.21 8.95
N ARG A 30 6.69 4.04 9.37
CA ARG A 30 7.03 3.33 10.62
C ARG A 30 6.33 4.02 11.80
N GLY A 31 5.54 3.25 12.55
CA GLY A 31 4.82 3.75 13.72
C GLY A 31 3.51 4.50 13.42
N SER A 32 3.14 4.69 12.15
CA SER A 32 1.89 5.37 11.76
C SER A 32 1.02 4.59 10.78
N GLY A 33 1.58 3.58 10.10
CA GLY A 33 0.82 2.73 9.17
C GLY A 33 1.18 3.02 7.72
N TYR A 34 0.20 3.42 6.91
CA TYR A 34 0.35 3.58 5.47
C TYR A 34 -0.11 4.96 5.00
N ARG A 35 0.54 5.48 3.95
CA ARG A 35 0.14 6.73 3.30
C ARG A 35 0.18 6.60 1.80
N PHE A 36 -0.58 7.46 1.13
CA PHE A 36 -0.39 7.75 -0.29
C PHE A 36 0.55 8.97 -0.45
N SER A 37 1.47 8.92 -1.40
CA SER A 37 2.40 10.02 -1.69
C SER A 37 2.81 10.01 -3.15
N ALA A 38 2.78 11.18 -3.80
CA ALA A 38 3.35 11.36 -5.13
C ALA A 38 4.89 11.49 -5.12
N ARG A 39 5.49 11.67 -3.93
CA ARG A 39 6.95 11.73 -3.77
C ARG A 39 7.47 10.33 -3.51
N THR A 40 8.18 9.78 -4.49
CA THR A 40 8.89 8.49 -4.37
C THR A 40 10.34 8.80 -4.00
N GLU A 41 10.56 9.05 -2.71
CA GLU A 41 11.92 9.11 -2.14
C GLU A 41 12.52 7.70 -2.06
#